data_AF-A0A6G1ETE7-F1
#
_entry.id   AF-A0A6G1ETE7-F1
#
_cell.length_a   1.000
_cell.length_b   1.000
_cell.length_c   1.000
_cell.angle_alpha   90.00
_cell.angle_beta   90.00
_cell.angle_gamma   90.00
#
_symmetry.space_group_name_H-M   'P 1'
#
loop_
_entity.id
_entity.type
_entity.pdbx_description
1 polymer ?
#
loop_
_entity_poly.entity_id
_entity_poly.type
_entity_poly.pdbx_seq_one_letter_code
_entity_poly.pdbx_strand_id
1 'polypeptide(L)'
;MASAASAPAFERLPGIRTLAESGRFKAWFLDQFGVLHDGKRPYPGAVLALEKLAEKGAKMVIISNSSRRSSVTMEKLKSLGFDPSCFLGAITSGELTHQYLQK
;
A
#
# COMPACT_ATOMS: atom_id res chain seq x y z
N MET A 1 -43.65 -7.37 4.10
CA MET A 1 -43.00 -6.19 4.69
C MET A 1 -41.54 -6.20 4.31
N ALA A 2 -41.06 -5.21 3.57
CA ALA A 2 -39.65 -5.13 3.18
C ALA A 2 -38.83 -4.67 4.40
N SER A 3 -37.86 -5.49 4.81
CA SER A 3 -36.89 -5.12 5.85
C SER A 3 -36.07 -3.94 5.36
N ALA A 4 -36.15 -2.81 6.04
CA ALA A 4 -35.24 -1.70 5.82
C ALA A 4 -33.81 -2.19 6.11
N ALA A 5 -32.92 -2.14 5.13
CA ALA A 5 -31.51 -2.43 5.35
C ALA A 5 -30.97 -1.41 6.37
N SER A 6 -30.44 -1.89 7.49
CA SER A 6 -29.80 -1.02 8.48
C SER A 6 -28.67 -0.23 7.82
N ALA A 7 -28.56 1.05 8.15
CA ALA A 7 -27.43 1.87 7.70
C ALA A 7 -26.10 1.15 8.01
N PRO A 8 -25.11 1.19 7.11
CA PRO A 8 -23.85 0.50 7.32
C PRO A 8 -23.20 1.02 8.62
N ALA A 9 -22.90 0.09 9.53
CA ALA A 9 -22.19 0.42 10.75
C ALA A 9 -20.73 0.78 10.39
N PHE A 10 -20.32 2.00 10.67
CA PHE A 10 -18.93 2.43 10.52
C PHE A 10 -18.14 1.97 11.74
N GLU A 11 -17.12 1.15 11.52
CA GLU A 11 -16.17 0.76 12.55
C GLU A 11 -14.96 1.70 12.52
N ARG A 12 -14.66 2.35 13.65
CA ARG A 12 -13.43 3.12 13.82
C ARG A 12 -12.36 2.22 14.43
N LEU A 13 -11.29 2.01 13.67
CA LEU A 13 -10.13 1.27 14.15
C LEU A 13 -9.07 2.25 14.71
N PRO A 14 -8.34 1.86 15.77
CA PRO A 14 -7.22 2.66 16.28
C PRO A 14 -6.02 2.68 15.32
N GLY A 15 -5.96 1.72 14.40
CA GLY A 15 -4.93 1.63 13.36
C GLY A 15 -4.98 0.30 12.59
N ILE A 16 -4.08 0.16 11.61
CA ILE A 16 -4.04 -1.00 10.72
C ILE A 16 -3.56 -2.30 11.38
N ARG A 17 -2.95 -2.22 12.57
CA ARG A 17 -2.49 -3.40 13.34
C ARG A 17 -3.63 -4.39 13.58
N THR A 18 -4.79 -3.91 14.00
CA THR A 18 -5.98 -4.75 14.25
C THR A 18 -6.41 -5.51 13.00
N LEU A 19 -6.31 -4.87 11.82
CA LEU A 19 -6.60 -5.52 10.54
C LEU A 19 -5.57 -6.62 10.22
N ALA A 20 -4.29 -6.36 10.48
CA ALA A 20 -3.22 -7.32 10.28
C ALA A 20 -3.36 -8.55 11.19
N GLU A 21 -3.62 -8.34 12.47
CA GLU A 21 -3.78 -9.40 13.46
C GLU A 21 -5.05 -10.23 13.25
N SER A 22 -6.08 -9.65 12.62
CA SER A 22 -7.31 -10.38 12.28
C SER A 22 -7.10 -11.51 11.26
N GLY A 23 -6.02 -11.46 10.47
CA GLY A 23 -5.76 -12.42 9.39
C GLY A 23 -6.80 -12.42 8.25
N ARG A 24 -7.81 -11.53 8.28
CA ARG A 24 -8.86 -11.45 7.25
C ARG A 24 -8.34 -11.01 5.89
N PHE A 25 -7.28 -10.22 5.86
CA PHE A 25 -6.75 -9.61 4.65
C PHE A 25 -5.41 -10.24 4.27
N LYS A 26 -5.43 -11.00 3.18
CA LYS A 26 -4.26 -11.74 2.66
C LYS A 26 -3.35 -10.88 1.77
N ALA A 27 -3.88 -9.77 1.26
CA ALA A 27 -3.19 -8.85 0.36
C ALA A 27 -3.47 -7.41 0.76
N TRP A 28 -2.46 -6.56 0.56
CA TRP A 28 -2.44 -5.17 0.99
C TRP A 28 -2.02 -4.31 -0.19
N PHE A 29 -2.92 -3.45 -0.65
CA PHE A 29 -2.64 -2.48 -1.69
C PHE A 29 -2.43 -1.12 -1.05
N LEU A 30 -1.25 -0.57 -1.23
CA LEU A 30 -0.79 0.62 -0.54
C LEU A 30 -0.57 1.74 -1.54
N ASP A 31 -1.20 2.89 -1.30
CA ASP A 31 -0.72 4.14 -1.90
C ASP A 31 0.61 4.55 -1.25
N GLN A 32 1.37 5.43 -1.92
CA GLN A 32 2.69 5.85 -1.45
C GLN A 32 2.73 7.32 -0.98
N PHE A 33 2.25 8.28 -1.79
CA PHE A 33 2.41 9.69 -1.51
C PHE A 33 1.26 10.16 -0.62
N GLY A 34 1.54 10.76 0.53
CA GLY A 34 0.50 11.07 1.52
C GLY A 34 0.07 9.89 2.39
N VAL A 35 0.63 8.69 2.16
CA VAL A 35 0.41 7.49 2.98
C VAL A 35 1.71 6.99 3.61
N LEU A 36 2.73 6.73 2.78
CA LEU A 36 4.04 6.24 3.23
C LEU A 36 5.05 7.38 3.37
N HIS A 37 4.99 8.39 2.49
CA HIS A 37 5.95 9.49 2.45
C HIS A 37 5.40 10.76 1.80
N ASP A 38 6.12 11.87 1.96
CA ASP A 38 5.87 13.16 1.29
C ASP A 38 6.73 13.39 0.03
N GLY A 39 7.46 12.35 -0.41
CA GLY A 39 8.38 12.40 -1.55
C GLY A 39 9.81 12.80 -1.19
N LYS A 40 10.02 13.35 0.01
CA LYS A 40 11.33 13.69 0.57
C LYS A 40 11.72 12.76 1.72
N ARG A 41 10.78 12.42 2.60
CA ARG A 41 11.00 11.61 3.81
C ARG A 41 9.84 10.64 4.05
N PRO A 42 10.10 9.46 4.63
CA PRO A 42 9.02 8.59 5.11
C PRO A 42 8.27 9.26 6.26
N TYR A 43 6.98 8.98 6.40
CA TYR A 43 6.23 9.42 7.57
C TYR A 43 6.67 8.64 8.82
N PRO A 44 6.60 9.27 10.02
CA PRO A 44 6.95 8.61 11.26
C PRO A 44 6.21 7.27 11.44
N GLY A 45 6.96 6.21 11.68
CA GLY A 45 6.42 4.87 11.88
C GLY A 45 6.00 4.11 10.61
N ALA A 46 6.03 4.73 9.42
CA ALA A 46 5.61 4.06 8.19
C ALA A 46 6.51 2.86 7.85
N VAL A 47 7.84 3.03 7.92
CA VAL A 47 8.82 1.95 7.68
C VAL A 47 8.57 0.80 8.66
N LEU A 48 8.57 1.08 9.96
CA LEU A 48 8.32 0.10 11.02
C LEU A 48 6.97 -0.61 10.85
N ALA A 49 5.92 0.11 10.45
CA ALA A 49 4.60 -0.47 10.24
C ALA A 49 4.63 -1.50 9.10
N LEU A 50 5.30 -1.22 7.98
CA LEU A 50 5.42 -2.16 6.88
C LEU A 50 6.29 -3.36 7.25
N GLU A 51 7.39 -3.16 7.98
CA GLU A 51 8.20 -4.27 8.51
C GLU A 51 7.35 -5.19 9.40
N LYS A 52 6.56 -4.62 10.31
CA LYS A 52 5.65 -5.40 11.17
C LYS A 52 4.53 -6.10 10.40
N LEU A 53 4.04 -5.52 9.31
CA LEU A 53 3.10 -6.20 8.42
C LEU A 53 3.78 -7.39 7.71
N ALA A 54 4.98 -7.19 7.17
CA ALA A 54 5.75 -8.23 6.50
C ALA A 54 6.08 -9.40 7.43
N GLU A 55 6.48 -9.13 8.69
CA GLU A 55 6.70 -10.14 9.74
C GLU A 55 5.45 -11.01 10.00
N LYS A 56 4.26 -10.50 9.73
CA LYS A 56 2.98 -11.23 9.86
C LYS A 56 2.55 -11.92 8.57
N GLY A 57 3.42 -11.97 7.55
CA GLY A 57 3.16 -12.60 6.27
C GLY A 57 2.26 -11.78 5.34
N ALA A 58 2.12 -10.48 5.59
CA ALA A 58 1.35 -9.60 4.72
C ALA A 58 2.00 -9.50 3.34
N LYS A 59 1.20 -9.74 2.29
CA LYS A 59 1.60 -9.55 0.89
C LYS A 59 1.25 -8.14 0.45
N MET A 60 2.24 -7.27 0.33
CA MET A 60 2.04 -5.85 0.01
C MET A 60 2.40 -5.53 -1.44
N VAL A 61 1.56 -4.75 -2.12
CA VAL A 61 1.82 -4.18 -3.46
C VAL A 61 1.57 -2.68 -3.40
N ILE A 62 2.50 -1.90 -3.95
CA ILE A 62 2.29 -0.46 -4.13
C ILE A 62 1.37 -0.23 -5.32
N ILE A 63 0.30 0.55 -5.14
CA ILE A 63 -0.55 1.03 -6.23
C ILE A 63 -0.52 2.56 -6.21
N SER A 64 -0.06 3.17 -7.32
CA SER A 64 0.21 4.60 -7.33
C SER A 64 -0.14 5.26 -8.66
N ASN A 65 -0.74 6.45 -8.59
CA ASN A 65 -1.06 7.28 -9.76
C ASN A 65 0.17 7.99 -10.39
N SER A 66 1.37 7.73 -9.90
CA SER A 66 2.61 8.24 -10.49
C SER A 66 2.73 7.89 -11.98
N SER A 67 3.15 8.87 -12.80
CA SER A 67 3.50 8.68 -14.20
C SER A 67 4.86 8.00 -14.41
N ARG A 68 5.57 7.66 -13.32
CA ARG A 68 6.85 6.94 -13.36
C ARG A 68 6.62 5.44 -13.54
N ARG A 69 7.64 4.74 -14.06
CA ARG A 69 7.69 3.28 -14.16
C ARG A 69 7.69 2.62 -12.77
N SER A 70 7.30 1.36 -12.68
CA SER A 70 7.26 0.64 -11.41
C SER A 70 8.64 0.49 -10.76
N SER A 71 9.69 0.26 -11.56
CA SER A 71 11.07 0.17 -11.07
C SER A 71 11.53 1.45 -10.35
N VAL A 72 11.26 2.62 -10.95
CA VAL A 72 11.59 3.92 -10.37
C VAL A 72 10.87 4.16 -9.04
N THR A 73 9.63 3.68 -8.91
CA THR A 73 8.89 3.74 -7.65
C THR A 73 9.55 2.88 -6.57
N MET A 74 9.95 1.65 -6.91
CA MET A 74 10.63 0.75 -5.98
C MET A 74 11.99 1.30 -5.53
N GLU A 75 12.78 1.86 -6.45
CA GLU A 75 14.05 2.52 -6.14
C GLU A 75 13.85 3.73 -5.23
N LYS A 76 12.81 4.53 -5.49
CA LYS A 76 12.48 5.68 -4.66
C LYS A 76 12.13 5.25 -3.23
N LEU A 77 11.28 4.23 -3.06
CA LEU A 77 10.95 3.69 -1.74
C LEU A 77 12.20 3.16 -1.02
N LYS A 78 13.08 2.44 -1.72
CA LYS A 78 14.36 1.99 -1.18
C LYS A 78 15.20 3.18 -0.67
N SER A 79 15.31 4.24 -1.46
CA SER A 79 16.07 5.45 -1.09
C SER A 79 15.50 6.18 0.13
N LEU A 80 14.20 5.99 0.42
CA LEU A 80 13.52 6.54 1.60
C LEU A 80 13.60 5.64 2.83
N GLY A 81 14.30 4.51 2.75
CA GLY A 81 14.53 3.58 3.86
C GLY A 81 13.51 2.45 3.98
N PHE A 82 12.63 2.26 3.00
CA PHE A 82 11.76 1.09 2.96
C PHE A 82 12.53 -0.12 2.41
N ASP A 83 12.43 -1.28 3.07
CA ASP A 83 12.98 -2.52 2.52
C ASP A 83 12.14 -3.00 1.32
N PRO A 84 12.72 -3.10 0.10
CA PRO A 84 12.00 -3.62 -1.06
C PRO A 84 11.44 -5.03 -0.86
N SER A 85 12.03 -5.84 0.02
CA SER A 85 11.58 -7.22 0.30
C SER A 85 10.19 -7.28 0.93
N CYS A 86 9.73 -6.18 1.55
CA CYS A 86 8.39 -6.06 2.09
C CYS A 86 7.31 -6.05 1.00
N PHE A 87 7.66 -5.73 -0.25
CA PHE A 87 6.71 -5.60 -1.35
C PHE A 87 6.87 -6.73 -2.36
N LEU A 88 5.75 -7.24 -2.86
CA LEU A 88 5.73 -8.10 -4.04
C LEU A 88 6.01 -7.31 -5.33
N GLY A 89 5.82 -5.99 -5.30
CA GLY A 89 6.10 -5.09 -6.42
C GLY A 89 5.31 -3.79 -6.34
N ALA A 90 5.37 -3.03 -7.42
CA ALA A 90 4.61 -1.80 -7.61
C ALA A 90 3.86 -1.83 -8.94
N ILE A 91 2.65 -1.27 -8.93
CA ILE A 91 1.85 -0.99 -10.11
C ILE A 91 1.63 0.52 -10.15
N THR A 92 2.02 1.15 -11.26
CA THR A 92 1.84 2.59 -11.44
C THR A 92 1.09 2.90 -12.73
N SER A 93 0.39 4.02 -12.78
CA SER A 93 -0.26 4.49 -14.01
C SER A 93 0.77 4.68 -15.13
N GLY A 94 1.96 5.18 -14.82
CA GLY A 94 3.06 5.29 -15.80
C GLY A 94 3.54 3.95 -16.34
N GLU A 95 3.58 2.92 -15.50
CA GLU A 95 3.92 1.55 -15.92
C GLU A 95 2.90 1.05 -16.94
N LEU A 96 1.61 1.14 -16.61
CA LEU A 96 0.51 0.66 -17.45
C LEU A 96 0.42 1.44 -18.77
N THR A 97 0.57 2.77 -18.73
CA THR A 97 0.55 3.60 -19.94
C THR A 97 1.68 3.24 -20.89
N HIS A 98 2.91 3.07 -20.38
CA HIS A 98 4.03 2.70 -21.25
C HIS A 98 3.87 1.29 -21.82
N GLN A 99 3.38 0.32 -21.05
CA GLN A 99 3.04 -1.00 -21.58
C GLN A 99 1.95 -0.94 -22.65
N TYR A 100 0.97 -0.05 -22.49
CA TYR A 100 -0.08 0.15 -23.47
C TYR A 100 0.45 0.75 -24.79
N LEU A 101 1.39 1.69 -24.72
CA LEU A 101 2.01 2.32 -25.89
C LEU A 101 2.98 1.41 -26.66
N GLN A 102 3.42 0.30 -26.05
CA GLN A 102 4.31 -0.69 -26.67
C GLN A 102 3.56 -1.82 -27.37
N LYS A 103 2.22 -1.81 -27.31
CA LYS A 103 1.36 -2.73 -28.05
C LYS A 103 1.06 -2.18 -29.43
#